data_AF-A0A7K1FFW7-F1
#
_entry.id   AF-A0A7K1FFW7-F1
#
_cell.length_a   1.000
_cell.length_b   1.000
_cell.length_c   1.000
_cell.angle_alpha   90.00
_cell.angle_beta   90.00
_cell.angle_gamma   90.00
#
_symmetry.space_group_name_H-M   'P 1'
#
loop_
_entity.id
_entity.type
_entity.pdbx_description
1 polymer ?
#
loop_
_entity_poly.entity_id
_entity_poly.type
_entity_poly.pdbx_seq_one_letter_code
_entity_poly.pdbx_strand_id
1 'polypeptide(L)'
;MPQQPVDPPPVSIPPPTPVRIAGVSVLVQAAAVVVLAVIMVISGLGNDADVGQLLAQGAYFVVLALAMAVCAAGLLRGRRWGRTPVIVLQIIVGAIGFYLAVPSGQLLPGLGLIVLAVATGGLLLTKQANDWISRFPSLFGPEPGR
;
A
#
# COMPACT_ATOMS: atom_id res chain seq x y z
N MET A 1 40.98 22.19 -10.28
CA MET A 1 40.13 22.18 -9.07
C MET A 1 39.92 20.72 -8.70
N PRO A 2 40.31 20.25 -7.50
CA PRO A 2 40.04 18.88 -7.08
C PRO A 2 38.53 18.66 -7.09
N GLN A 3 38.07 17.66 -7.86
CA GLN A 3 36.67 17.24 -7.86
C GLN A 3 36.36 16.76 -6.44
N GLN A 4 35.47 17.45 -5.73
CA GLN A 4 34.95 16.94 -4.46
C GLN A 4 34.32 15.57 -4.73
N PRO A 5 34.61 14.53 -3.92
CA PRO A 5 33.92 13.26 -4.04
C PRO A 5 32.41 13.48 -3.98
N VAL A 6 31.72 13.16 -5.07
CA VAL A 6 30.25 13.20 -5.12
C VAL A 6 29.76 12.08 -4.23
N ASP A 7 29.15 12.42 -3.09
CA ASP A 7 28.51 11.42 -2.24
C ASP A 7 27.40 10.72 -3.03
N PRO A 8 27.27 9.39 -2.91
CA PRO A 8 26.26 8.65 -3.63
C PRO A 8 24.86 9.17 -3.24
N PRO A 9 23.95 9.30 -4.21
CA PRO A 9 22.63 9.85 -3.97
C PRO A 9 21.88 9.08 -2.87
N PRO A 10 21.20 9.78 -1.94
CA PRO A 10 20.55 9.13 -0.81
C PRO A 10 19.47 8.15 -1.27
N VAL A 11 19.64 6.88 -0.90
CA VAL A 11 18.73 5.77 -1.26
C VAL A 11 17.42 5.77 -0.47
N SER A 12 17.37 6.50 0.65
CA SER A 12 16.20 6.67 1.51
C SER A 12 16.23 8.03 2.19
N ILE A 13 15.09 8.72 2.19
CA ILE A 13 14.91 9.99 2.90
C ILE A 13 13.77 9.78 3.89
N PRO A 14 13.93 10.17 5.18
CA PRO A 14 12.89 9.99 6.19
C PRO A 14 11.52 10.48 5.70
N PRO A 15 10.48 9.63 5.75
CA PRO A 15 9.17 9.99 5.23
C PRO A 15 8.49 11.03 6.13
N PRO A 16 7.82 12.04 5.55
CA PRO A 16 7.05 13.02 6.32
C PRO A 16 5.83 12.34 6.97
N THR A 17 5.25 12.99 7.97
CA THR A 17 4.14 12.45 8.78
C THR A 17 2.97 11.91 7.95
N PRO A 18 2.46 12.60 6.89
CA PRO A 18 1.37 12.07 6.06
C PRO A 18 1.72 10.73 5.39
N VAL A 19 2.97 10.58 4.94
CA VAL A 19 3.47 9.37 4.29
C VAL A 19 3.59 8.23 5.31
N ARG A 20 3.97 8.53 6.55
CA ARG A 20 3.99 7.55 7.64
C ARG A 20 2.59 7.09 8.01
N ILE A 21 1.63 8.01 8.13
CA ILE A 21 0.23 7.68 8.43
C ILE A 21 -0.34 6.80 7.32
N ALA A 22 -0.10 7.14 6.05
CA ALA A 22 -0.50 6.31 4.92
C ALA A 22 0.15 4.92 4.93
N GLY A 23 1.44 4.82 5.27
CA GLY A 23 2.10 3.53 5.44
C GLY A 23 1.46 2.67 6.54
N VAL A 24 1.15 3.27 7.68
CA VAL A 24 0.48 2.58 8.80
C VAL A 24 -0.95 2.16 8.43
N SER A 25 -1.72 3.00 7.74
CA SER A 25 -3.07 2.65 7.32
C SER A 25 -3.09 1.46 6.37
N VAL A 26 -2.11 1.36 5.45
CA VAL A 26 -1.96 0.20 4.56
C VAL A 26 -1.57 -1.06 5.33
N LEU A 27 -0.72 -0.95 6.37
CA LEU A 27 -0.42 -2.11 7.23
C LEU A 27 -1.67 -2.61 7.97
N VAL A 28 -2.53 -1.70 8.43
CA VAL A 28 -3.80 -2.07 9.06
C VAL A 28 -4.73 -2.77 8.05
N GLN A 29 -4.80 -2.27 6.81
CA GLN A 29 -5.54 -2.94 5.74
C GLN A 29 -4.99 -4.34 5.44
N ALA A 30 -3.66 -4.50 5.37
CA ALA A 30 -3.02 -5.79 5.16
C ALA A 30 -3.34 -6.77 6.30
N ALA A 31 -3.32 -6.30 7.56
CA ALA A 31 -3.70 -7.11 8.70
C ALA A 31 -5.17 -7.55 8.63
N ALA A 32 -6.08 -6.67 8.21
CA ALA A 32 -7.49 -7.01 8.01
C ALA A 32 -7.67 -8.09 6.93
N VAL A 33 -6.88 -8.06 5.85
CA VAL A 33 -6.88 -9.12 4.82
C VAL A 33 -6.44 -10.46 5.41
N VAL A 34 -5.42 -10.49 6.28
CA VAL A 34 -5.01 -11.73 6.98
C VAL A 34 -6.12 -12.25 7.88
N VAL A 35 -6.77 -11.38 8.66
CA VAL A 35 -7.89 -11.78 9.52
C VAL A 35 -9.03 -12.37 8.69
N LEU A 36 -9.35 -11.75 7.55
CA LEU A 36 -10.37 -12.27 6.63
C LEU A 36 -9.99 -13.64 6.07
N ALA A 37 -8.72 -13.85 5.70
CA ALA A 37 -8.22 -15.14 5.26
C ALA A 37 -8.41 -16.23 6.33
N VAL A 38 -8.07 -15.91 7.59
CA VAL A 38 -8.20 -16.84 8.71
C VAL A 38 -9.66 -17.18 8.99
N ILE A 39 -10.54 -16.16 9.05
CA ILE A 39 -11.98 -16.37 9.24
C ILE A 39 -12.52 -17.29 8.15
N MET A 40 -12.19 -17.01 6.90
CA MET A 40 -12.71 -17.77 5.76
C MET A 40 -12.24 -19.23 5.76
N VAL A 41 -10.98 -19.50 6.13
CA VAL A 41 -10.46 -20.87 6.28
C VAL A 41 -11.19 -21.60 7.41
N ILE A 42 -11.33 -20.98 8.58
CA ILE A 42 -12.03 -21.58 9.74
C ILE A 42 -13.49 -21.87 9.40
N SER A 43 -14.19 -20.90 8.78
CA SER A 43 -15.58 -21.08 8.36
C SER A 43 -15.75 -22.16 7.30
N GLY A 44 -14.80 -22.28 6.36
CA GLY A 44 -14.85 -23.30 5.33
C GLY A 44 -14.66 -24.73 5.85
N LEU A 45 -13.77 -24.91 6.83
CA LEU A 45 -13.56 -26.20 7.49
C LEU A 45 -14.81 -26.69 8.23
N GLY A 46 -15.65 -25.77 8.74
CA GLY A 46 -16.91 -26.11 9.40
C GLY A 46 -18.06 -26.49 8.45
N ASN A 47 -17.90 -26.29 7.13
CA ASN A 47 -18.94 -26.53 6.12
C ASN A 47 -18.54 -27.65 5.13
N ASP A 48 -17.60 -28.53 5.49
CA ASP A 48 -17.08 -29.63 4.64
C ASP A 48 -16.60 -29.17 3.24
N ALA A 49 -16.10 -27.93 3.12
CA ALA A 49 -15.57 -27.44 1.87
C ALA A 49 -14.24 -28.15 1.52
N ASP A 50 -13.97 -28.26 0.21
CA ASP A 50 -12.74 -28.90 -0.29
C ASP A 50 -11.50 -28.21 0.30
N VAL A 51 -10.67 -29.01 0.98
CA VAL A 51 -9.48 -28.52 1.69
C VAL A 51 -8.47 -27.90 0.71
N GLY A 52 -8.36 -28.46 -0.50
CA GLY A 52 -7.49 -27.92 -1.55
C GLY A 52 -7.89 -26.51 -1.94
N GLN A 53 -9.18 -26.30 -2.22
CA GLN A 53 -9.73 -24.97 -2.53
C GLN A 53 -9.56 -23.97 -1.37
N LEU A 54 -9.82 -24.40 -0.13
CA LEU A 54 -9.67 -23.54 1.05
C LEU A 54 -8.23 -23.08 1.26
N LEU A 55 -7.27 -24.00 1.15
CA LEU A 55 -5.85 -23.68 1.27
C LEU A 55 -5.39 -22.77 0.15
N ALA A 56 -5.84 -23.00 -1.08
CA ALA A 56 -5.52 -22.13 -2.22
C ALA A 56 -6.05 -20.70 -2.00
N GLN A 57 -7.30 -20.56 -1.58
CA GLN A 57 -7.91 -19.26 -1.34
C GLN A 57 -7.28 -18.54 -0.14
N GLY A 58 -7.00 -19.25 0.95
CA GLY A 58 -6.28 -18.72 2.11
C GLY A 58 -4.87 -18.25 1.76
N ALA A 59 -4.10 -19.08 1.03
CA ALA A 59 -2.76 -18.75 0.57
C ALA A 59 -2.77 -17.50 -0.32
N TYR A 60 -3.75 -17.38 -1.22
CA TYR A 60 -3.92 -16.20 -2.06
C TYR A 60 -4.07 -14.91 -1.25
N PHE A 61 -4.92 -14.90 -0.22
CA PHE A 61 -5.08 -13.72 0.65
C PHE A 61 -3.83 -13.41 1.46
N VAL A 62 -3.11 -14.43 1.94
CA VAL A 62 -1.84 -14.24 2.64
C VAL A 62 -0.80 -13.58 1.72
N VAL A 63 -0.69 -14.04 0.47
CA VAL A 63 0.22 -13.44 -0.52
C VAL A 63 -0.15 -11.98 -0.80
N LEU A 64 -1.43 -11.67 -0.95
CA LEU A 64 -1.91 -10.29 -1.10
C LEU A 64 -1.53 -9.42 0.10
N ALA A 65 -1.78 -9.90 1.33
CA ALA A 65 -1.45 -9.17 2.54
C ALA A 65 0.07 -8.92 2.66
N LEU A 66 0.90 -9.90 2.29
CA LEU A 66 2.36 -9.75 2.27
C LEU A 66 2.79 -8.70 1.24
N ALA A 67 2.21 -8.71 0.03
CA ALA A 67 2.50 -7.71 -0.99
C ALA A 67 2.15 -6.28 -0.50
N MET A 68 1.00 -6.12 0.16
CA MET A 68 0.61 -4.84 0.77
C MET A 68 1.58 -4.42 1.88
N ALA A 69 1.98 -5.35 2.75
CA ALA A 69 2.93 -5.09 3.83
C ALA A 69 4.32 -4.68 3.30
N VAL A 70 4.79 -5.31 2.21
CA VAL A 70 6.05 -4.93 1.54
C VAL A 70 5.97 -3.50 0.98
N CYS A 71 4.86 -3.14 0.34
CA CYS A 71 4.65 -1.79 -0.19
C CYS A 71 4.62 -0.74 0.94
N ALA A 72 3.87 -1.02 2.01
CA ALA A 72 3.79 -0.16 3.18
C ALA A 72 5.15 0.01 3.88
N ALA A 73 5.90 -1.09 4.02
CA ALA A 73 7.24 -1.05 4.60
C ALA A 73 8.22 -0.25 3.74
N GLY A 74 8.07 -0.26 2.40
CA GLY A 74 8.81 0.60 1.49
C GLY A 74 8.59 2.10 1.78
N LEU A 75 7.33 2.51 1.99
CA LEU A 75 6.97 3.88 2.39
C LEU A 75 7.55 4.26 3.75
N LEU A 76 7.39 3.39 4.75
CA LEU A 76 7.85 3.64 6.12
C LEU A 76 9.38 3.71 6.21
N ARG A 77 10.09 2.99 5.34
CA ARG A 77 11.56 3.05 5.21
C ARG A 77 12.04 4.23 4.36
N GLY A 78 11.14 5.13 3.94
CA GLY A 78 11.51 6.32 3.19
C GLY A 78 12.03 6.03 1.78
N ARG A 79 11.57 4.93 1.16
CA ARG A 79 11.97 4.56 -0.20
C ARG A 79 11.00 5.18 -1.21
N ARG A 80 11.53 5.96 -2.18
CA ARG A 80 10.72 6.63 -3.22
C ARG A 80 9.79 5.70 -4.01
N TRP A 81 10.19 4.44 -4.21
CA TRP A 81 9.43 3.47 -5.01
C TRP A 81 8.15 2.99 -4.33
N GLY A 82 8.00 3.16 -3.01
CA GLY A 82 6.84 2.66 -2.27
C GLY A 82 5.55 3.45 -2.53
N ARG A 83 5.63 4.70 -3.00
CA ARG A 83 4.44 5.55 -3.18
C ARG A 83 3.53 5.08 -4.30
N THR A 84 4.07 4.88 -5.50
CA THR A 84 3.30 4.47 -6.68
C THR A 84 2.50 3.18 -6.45
N PRO A 85 3.07 2.08 -5.96
CA PRO A 85 2.32 0.85 -5.74
C PRO A 85 1.24 1.03 -4.66
N VAL A 86 1.45 1.85 -3.63
CA VAL A 86 0.40 2.12 -2.65
C VAL A 86 -0.74 2.95 -3.21
N ILE A 87 -0.48 3.93 -4.07
CA ILE A 87 -1.56 4.66 -4.76
C ILE A 87 -2.41 3.68 -5.57
N VAL A 88 -1.77 2.76 -6.31
CA VAL A 88 -2.49 1.73 -7.07
C VAL A 88 -3.31 0.83 -6.15
N LEU A 89 -2.73 0.39 -5.02
CA LEU A 89 -3.45 -0.39 -4.01
C LEU A 89 -4.68 0.36 -3.49
N GLN A 90 -4.59 1.66 -3.21
CA GLN A 90 -5.74 2.43 -2.73
C GLN A 90 -6.84 2.56 -3.80
N ILE A 91 -6.49 2.65 -5.10
CA ILE A 91 -7.49 2.63 -6.18
C ILE A 91 -8.23 1.28 -6.21
N ILE A 92 -7.49 0.17 -6.09
CA ILE A 92 -8.06 -1.17 -6.04
C ILE A 92 -8.97 -1.33 -4.81
N VAL A 93 -8.51 -0.91 -3.63
CA VAL A 93 -9.29 -0.96 -2.39
C VAL A 93 -10.55 -0.10 -2.49
N GLY A 94 -10.46 1.08 -3.12
CA GLY A 94 -11.62 1.92 -3.41
C GLY A 94 -12.63 1.22 -4.33
N ALA A 95 -12.17 0.56 -5.38
CA ALA A 95 -13.03 -0.22 -6.29
C ALA A 95 -13.71 -1.40 -5.56
N ILE A 96 -12.99 -2.09 -4.68
CA ILE A 96 -13.56 -3.14 -3.81
C ILE A 96 -14.62 -2.56 -2.88
N GLY A 97 -14.36 -1.41 -2.27
CA GLY A 97 -15.34 -0.72 -1.42
C GLY A 97 -16.61 -0.33 -2.18
N PHE A 98 -16.47 0.14 -3.42
CA PHE A 98 -17.62 0.41 -4.31
C PHE A 98 -18.41 -0.86 -4.62
N TYR A 99 -17.73 -1.96 -4.95
CA TYR A 99 -18.37 -3.25 -5.20
C TYR A 99 -19.16 -3.77 -3.98
N LEU A 100 -18.63 -3.55 -2.78
CA LEU A 100 -19.32 -3.92 -1.54
C LEU A 100 -20.54 -3.03 -1.26
N ALA A 101 -20.41 -1.73 -1.51
CA ALA A 101 -21.47 -0.77 -1.24
C ALA A 101 -22.66 -0.92 -2.19
N VAL A 102 -22.41 -1.05 -3.50
CA VAL A 102 -23.46 -0.99 -4.53
C VAL A 102 -23.93 -2.40 -4.92
N PRO A 103 -23.12 -3.25 -5.58
CA PRO A 103 -23.52 -4.62 -5.92
C PRO A 103 -23.89 -5.52 -4.73
N SER A 104 -23.11 -5.48 -3.64
CA SER A 104 -23.29 -6.42 -2.53
C SER A 104 -24.30 -5.94 -1.48
N GLY A 105 -24.82 -4.72 -1.60
CA GLY A 105 -25.75 -4.10 -0.65
C GLY A 105 -25.16 -3.79 0.74
N GLN A 106 -23.86 -4.01 0.95
CA GLN A 106 -23.17 -3.80 2.22
C GLN A 106 -22.62 -2.37 2.29
N LEU A 107 -23.54 -1.41 2.40
CA LEU A 107 -23.22 0.02 2.35
C LEU A 107 -22.19 0.44 3.40
N LEU A 108 -22.34 -0.02 4.64
CA LEU A 108 -21.48 0.43 5.75
C LEU A 108 -20.01 -0.01 5.59
N PRO A 109 -19.68 -1.30 5.37
CA PRO A 109 -18.28 -1.69 5.14
C PRO A 109 -17.74 -1.18 3.80
N GLY A 110 -18.58 -1.12 2.75
CA GLY A 110 -18.17 -0.60 1.45
C GLY A 110 -17.77 0.88 1.50
N LEU A 111 -18.61 1.73 2.12
CA LEU A 111 -18.32 3.14 2.30
C LEU A 111 -17.09 3.35 3.19
N GLY A 112 -16.93 2.56 4.26
CA GLY A 112 -15.76 2.61 5.13
C GLY A 112 -14.45 2.36 4.36
N LEU A 113 -14.44 1.37 3.47
CA LEU A 113 -13.27 1.09 2.62
C LEU A 113 -13.00 2.20 1.61
N ILE A 114 -14.03 2.78 0.98
CA ILE A 114 -13.87 3.90 0.05
C ILE A 114 -13.25 5.10 0.79
N VAL A 115 -13.78 5.46 1.95
CA VAL A 115 -13.27 6.59 2.74
C VAL A 115 -11.83 6.35 3.16
N LEU A 116 -11.52 5.13 3.63
CA LEU A 116 -10.15 4.77 4.01
C LEU A 116 -9.17 4.85 2.82
N ALA A 117 -9.61 4.38 1.64
CA ALA A 117 -8.84 4.42 0.41
C ALA A 117 -8.55 5.85 -0.04
N VAL A 118 -9.58 6.70 -0.09
CA VAL A 118 -9.47 8.10 -0.49
C VAL A 118 -8.63 8.88 0.52
N ALA A 119 -8.80 8.67 1.82
CA ALA A 119 -8.01 9.34 2.85
C ALA A 119 -6.53 8.96 2.76
N THR A 120 -6.23 7.66 2.64
CA THR A 120 -4.85 7.16 2.53
C THR A 120 -4.18 7.62 1.24
N GLY A 121 -4.89 7.53 0.10
CA GLY A 121 -4.41 8.02 -1.18
C GLY A 121 -4.20 9.54 -1.17
N GLY A 122 -5.14 10.29 -0.60
CA GLY A 122 -5.08 11.74 -0.45
C GLY A 122 -3.88 12.20 0.38
N LEU A 123 -3.56 11.49 1.47
CA LEU A 123 -2.35 11.77 2.27
C LEU A 123 -1.07 11.67 1.44
N LEU A 124 -1.00 10.71 0.51
CA LEU A 124 0.13 10.57 -0.40
C LEU A 124 0.18 11.65 -1.49
N LEU A 125 -0.93 12.32 -1.78
CA LEU A 125 -1.01 13.42 -2.76
C LEU A 125 -0.79 14.81 -2.14
N THR A 126 -0.62 14.89 -0.82
CA THR A 126 -0.38 16.16 -0.12
C THR A 126 0.91 16.87 -0.58
N LYS A 127 0.96 18.19 -0.41
CA LYS A 127 2.15 19.01 -0.71
C LYS A 127 3.41 18.45 -0.04
N GLN A 128 3.31 18.07 1.24
CA GLN A 128 4.44 17.48 1.98
C GLN A 128 4.96 16.18 1.36
N ALA A 129 4.06 15.32 0.86
CA ALA A 129 4.44 14.09 0.20
C ALA A 129 5.08 14.34 -1.19
N ASN A 130 4.65 15.38 -1.90
CA ASN A 130 5.26 15.80 -3.17
C ASN A 130 6.65 16.44 -2.94
N ASP A 131 6.76 17.32 -1.94
CA ASP A 131 8.03 17.96 -1.53
C ASP A 131 9.05 16.94 -1.02
N TRP A 132 8.61 15.79 -0.52
CA TRP A 132 9.49 14.69 -0.15
C TRP A 132 10.09 13.99 -1.38
N ILE A 133 9.34 13.87 -2.48
CA ILE A 133 9.79 13.17 -3.69
C ILE A 133 10.76 14.02 -4.51
N SER A 134 10.53 15.33 -4.56
CA SER A 134 11.42 16.26 -5.26
C SER A 134 12.84 16.30 -4.67
N ARG A 135 13.03 15.82 -3.44
CA ARG A 135 14.37 15.68 -2.81
C ARG A 135 15.16 14.48 -3.34
N PHE A 136 14.51 13.52 -4.00
CA PHE A 136 15.23 12.40 -4.59
C PHE A 136 15.82 12.82 -5.94
N PRO A 137 17.06 12.41 -6.24
CA PRO A 137 17.66 12.65 -7.55
C PRO A 137 16.85 11.95 -8.64
N SER A 138 16.67 12.65 -9.77
CA SER A 138 15.93 12.14 -10.92
C SER A 138 16.56 10.82 -11.40
N LEU A 139 15.74 9.76 -11.52
CA LEU A 139 16.19 8.48 -12.05
C LEU A 139 16.63 8.55 -13.51
N PHE A 140 16.05 9.48 -14.25
CA PHE A 140 16.22 9.64 -15.68
C PHE A 140 16.42 11.14 -15.94
N GLY A 141 17.67 11.59 -16.01
CA GLY A 141 18.04 12.98 -16.28
C GLY A 141 19.55 13.14 -16.48
N PRO A 142 20.03 14.01 -17.40
CA PRO A 142 21.47 14.20 -17.63
C PRO A 142 22.18 14.75 -16.38
N GLU A 143 23.46 14.40 -16.21
CA GLU A 143 24.36 15.00 -15.23
C GLU A 143 24.26 16.55 -15.27
N PRO A 144 24.39 17.25 -14.11
CA PRO A 144 24.35 18.71 -14.08
C PRO A 144 25.52 19.28 -14.90
N GLY A 145 25.27 19.70 -16.15
CA GLY A 145 26.31 20.31 -16.98
C GLY A 145 26.17 20.23 -18.52
N ARG A 146 24.96 20.04 -19.08
CA ARG A 146 24.73 20.26 -20.52
C ARG A 146 23.54 21.17 -20.75
#